data_AF-A0A7I9XUN3-F1
#
_entry.id   AF-A0A7I9XUN3-F1
#
_cell.length_a   1.000
_cell.length_b   1.000
_cell.length_c   1.000
_cell.angle_alpha   90.00
_cell.angle_beta   90.00
_cell.angle_gamma   90.00
#
_symmetry.space_group_name_H-M   'P 1'
#
loop_
_entity.id
_entity.type
_entity.pdbx_description
1 polymer ?
#
loop_
_entity_poly.entity_id
_entity_poly.type
_entity_poly.pdbx_seq_one_letter_code
_entity_poly.pdbx_strand_id
1 'polypeptide(L)'
;MDPVTALRQIAYYKDRARDDPRRAMAYRRAADVLAALDDAERERHGRANSWQSLPGVGPKTAQVIAQAWAGREPDLLVQLRSAATDLGGGEIRAALRGDLHLHSNWSDGSAPIEEMIATAQTLGHEYCALTDHSPRLTIANGLSPERLRRQLEVIAGYGSSSPRCAS
;
A
#
# COMPACT_ATOMS: atom_id res chain seq x y z
N MET A 1 -2.46 -16.05 8.07
CA MET A 1 -2.20 -15.25 6.85
C MET A 1 -0.83 -14.60 6.99
N ASP A 2 -0.19 -14.14 5.92
CA ASP A 2 1.08 -13.42 6.06
C ASP A 2 0.86 -12.01 6.71
N PRO A 3 1.63 -11.64 7.77
CA PRO A 3 1.47 -10.34 8.43
C PRO A 3 1.73 -9.13 7.53
N VAL A 4 2.68 -9.21 6.59
CA VAL A 4 2.96 -8.11 5.65
C VAL A 4 1.72 -7.85 4.80
N THR A 5 1.12 -8.91 4.26
CA THR A 5 -0.12 -8.87 3.49
C THR A 5 -1.26 -8.23 4.29
N ALA A 6 -1.44 -8.63 5.56
CA ALA A 6 -2.48 -8.08 6.42
C ALA A 6 -2.33 -6.56 6.64
N LEU A 7 -1.11 -6.10 6.92
CA LEU A 7 -0.82 -4.68 7.14
C LEU A 7 -1.08 -3.85 5.87
N ARG A 8 -0.71 -4.36 4.70
CA ARG A 8 -0.97 -3.72 3.39
C ARG A 8 -2.47 -3.61 3.10
N GLN A 9 -3.23 -4.67 3.37
CA GLN A 9 -4.70 -4.65 3.21
C GLN A 9 -5.37 -3.66 4.17
N ILE A 10 -4.90 -3.55 5.41
CA ILE A 10 -5.40 -2.55 6.36
C ILE A 10 -5.11 -1.13 5.85
N ALA A 11 -3.91 -0.87 5.33
CA ALA A 11 -3.59 0.43 4.74
C ALA A 11 -4.52 0.76 3.55
N TYR A 12 -4.76 -0.20 2.65
CA TYR A 12 -5.70 -0.06 1.54
C TYR A 12 -7.11 0.32 2.00
N TYR A 13 -7.69 -0.42 2.97
CA TYR A 13 -9.03 -0.11 3.43
C TYR A 13 -9.12 1.22 4.20
N LYS A 14 -8.02 1.64 4.85
CA LYS A 14 -7.95 2.97 5.47
C LYS A 14 -7.95 4.11 4.45
N ASP A 15 -7.18 3.98 3.38
CA ASP A 15 -7.21 4.96 2.28
C ASP A 15 -8.59 4.98 1.62
N ARG A 16 -9.19 3.80 1.37
CA ARG A 16 -10.55 3.68 0.81
C ARG A 16 -11.60 4.36 1.69
N ALA A 17 -11.46 4.25 3.01
CA ALA A 17 -12.34 4.90 3.99
C ALA A 17 -12.07 6.41 4.14
N ARG A 18 -11.09 6.98 3.42
CA ARG A 18 -10.63 8.37 3.56
C ARG A 18 -10.23 8.71 5.00
N ASP A 19 -9.65 7.75 5.74
CA ASP A 19 -9.06 7.99 7.07
C ASP A 19 -7.80 8.88 6.94
N ASP A 20 -7.22 9.29 8.07
CA ASP A 20 -5.98 10.09 8.08
C ASP A 20 -4.85 9.34 7.31
N PRO A 21 -4.29 9.93 6.23
CA PRO A 21 -3.21 9.32 5.46
C PRO A 21 -2.00 8.89 6.31
N ARG A 22 -1.73 9.61 7.43
CA ARG A 22 -0.64 9.26 8.35
C ARG A 22 -0.85 7.88 8.99
N ARG A 23 -2.10 7.47 9.21
CA ARG A 23 -2.44 6.16 9.76
C ARG A 23 -2.20 5.06 8.72
N ALA A 24 -2.68 5.24 7.49
CA ALA A 24 -2.41 4.28 6.41
C ALA A 24 -0.89 4.10 6.18
N MET A 25 -0.15 5.21 6.13
CA MET A 25 1.32 5.19 6.02
C MET A 25 2.00 4.50 7.21
N ALA A 26 1.44 4.55 8.43
CA ALA A 26 1.99 3.82 9.57
C ALA A 26 1.89 2.30 9.38
N TYR A 27 0.78 1.79 8.83
CA TYR A 27 0.64 0.36 8.51
C TYR A 27 1.57 -0.07 7.36
N ARG A 28 1.71 0.76 6.32
CA ARG A 28 2.68 0.49 5.23
C ARG A 28 4.12 0.43 5.73
N ARG A 29 4.55 1.39 6.55
CA ARG A 29 5.89 1.39 7.14
C ARG A 29 6.14 0.16 8.02
N ALA A 30 5.15 -0.25 8.81
CA ALA A 30 5.26 -1.49 9.57
C ALA A 30 5.37 -2.72 8.64
N ALA A 31 4.64 -2.73 7.53
CA ALA A 31 4.75 -3.79 6.53
C ALA A 31 6.14 -3.81 5.88
N ASP A 32 6.74 -2.65 5.58
CA ASP A 32 8.12 -2.53 5.08
C ASP A 32 9.13 -3.10 6.09
N VAL A 33 9.01 -2.73 7.38
CA VAL A 33 9.87 -3.24 8.44
C VAL A 33 9.78 -4.76 8.53
N LEU A 34 8.58 -5.33 8.51
CA LEU A 34 8.41 -6.78 8.54
C LEU A 34 8.91 -7.46 7.26
N ALA A 35 8.69 -6.85 6.09
CA ALA A 35 9.14 -7.38 4.80
C ALA A 35 10.66 -7.52 4.75
N ALA A 36 11.39 -6.63 5.43
CA ALA A 36 12.85 -6.64 5.51
C ALA A 36 13.42 -7.70 6.48
N LEU A 37 12.60 -8.24 7.40
CA LEU A 37 13.03 -9.30 8.32
C LEU A 37 13.14 -10.64 7.59
N ASP A 38 14.17 -11.42 7.94
CA ASP A 38 14.28 -12.82 7.53
C ASP A 38 13.29 -13.74 8.28
N ASP A 39 13.14 -14.98 7.80
CA ASP A 39 12.21 -15.93 8.39
C ASP A 39 12.55 -16.28 9.84
N ALA A 40 13.84 -16.32 10.20
CA ALA A 40 14.28 -16.64 11.55
C ALA A 40 13.99 -15.48 12.53
N GLU A 41 14.14 -14.24 12.09
CA GLU A 41 13.75 -13.02 12.80
C GLU A 41 12.25 -13.00 13.06
N ARG A 42 11.45 -13.23 12.01
CA ARG A 42 9.98 -13.29 12.13
C ARG A 42 9.55 -14.39 13.10
N GLU A 43 10.16 -15.56 13.03
CA GLU A 43 9.86 -16.68 13.94
C GLU A 43 10.21 -16.33 15.40
N ARG A 44 11.37 -15.70 15.64
CA ARG A 44 11.77 -15.24 16.99
C ARG A 44 10.77 -14.24 17.56
N HIS A 45 10.38 -13.23 16.78
CA HIS A 45 9.39 -12.24 17.22
C HIS A 45 8.01 -12.85 17.45
N GLY A 46 7.59 -13.79 16.59
CA GLY A 46 6.31 -14.48 16.72
C GLY A 46 6.21 -15.31 17.99
N ARG A 47 7.22 -16.15 18.26
CA ARG A 47 7.27 -16.97 19.48
C ARG A 47 7.32 -16.14 20.75
N ALA A 48 8.07 -15.05 20.75
CA ALA A 48 8.19 -14.15 21.90
C ALA A 48 7.05 -13.11 21.99
N ASN A 49 6.16 -13.06 20.99
CA ASN A 49 5.17 -12.00 20.80
C ASN A 49 5.74 -10.57 20.98
N SER A 50 6.96 -10.35 20.49
CA SER A 50 7.75 -9.13 20.73
C SER A 50 7.64 -8.10 19.61
N TRP A 51 6.59 -8.15 18.80
CA TRP A 51 6.43 -7.27 17.63
C TRP A 51 6.52 -5.76 17.93
N GLN A 52 6.17 -5.32 19.15
CA GLN A 52 6.29 -3.92 19.58
C GLN A 52 7.74 -3.45 19.75
N SER A 53 8.72 -4.36 19.78
CA SER A 53 10.13 -3.97 19.80
C SER A 53 10.63 -3.48 18.45
N LEU A 54 9.86 -3.70 17.37
CA LEU A 54 10.22 -3.28 16.02
C LEU A 54 10.01 -1.76 15.87
N PRO A 55 10.93 -1.05 15.18
CA PRO A 55 10.81 0.39 14.98
C PRO A 55 9.47 0.79 14.34
N GLY A 56 8.76 1.75 14.94
CA GLY A 56 7.50 2.26 14.40
C GLY A 56 6.29 1.34 14.58
N VAL A 57 6.43 0.20 15.25
CA VAL A 57 5.32 -0.72 15.53
C VAL A 57 4.69 -0.42 16.89
N GLY A 58 3.57 0.30 16.88
CA GLY A 58 2.78 0.57 18.09
C GLY A 58 1.89 -0.62 18.51
N PRO A 59 1.24 -0.56 19.69
CA PRO A 59 0.46 -1.68 20.25
C PRO A 59 -0.63 -2.22 19.32
N LYS A 60 -1.38 -1.33 18.64
CA LYS A 60 -2.44 -1.74 17.69
C LYS A 60 -1.87 -2.47 16.47
N THR A 61 -0.76 -1.99 15.93
CA THR A 61 -0.08 -2.62 14.80
C THR A 61 0.51 -3.98 15.21
N ALA A 62 1.12 -4.07 16.39
CA ALA A 62 1.63 -5.33 16.92
C ALA A 62 0.51 -6.37 17.12
N GLN A 63 -0.68 -5.96 17.57
CA GLN A 63 -1.83 -6.85 17.69
C GLN A 63 -2.23 -7.43 16.32
N VAL A 64 -2.29 -6.60 15.29
CA VAL A 64 -2.56 -7.05 13.91
C VAL A 64 -1.52 -8.07 13.45
N ILE A 65 -0.23 -7.77 13.67
CA ILE A 65 0.87 -8.67 13.30
C ILE A 65 0.73 -10.01 14.01
N ALA A 66 0.50 -10.00 15.32
CA ALA A 66 0.36 -11.21 16.13
C ALA A 66 -0.84 -12.06 15.69
N GLN A 67 -1.98 -11.44 15.37
CA GLN A 67 -3.16 -12.15 14.87
C GLN A 67 -2.88 -12.82 13.52
N ALA A 68 -2.29 -12.07 12.58
CA ALA A 68 -1.93 -12.58 11.26
C ALA A 68 -0.95 -13.75 11.33
N TRP A 69 0.14 -13.57 12.11
CA TRP A 69 1.19 -14.57 12.31
C TRP A 69 0.64 -15.86 12.92
N ALA A 70 -0.30 -15.76 13.87
CA ALA A 70 -1.01 -16.90 14.44
C ALA A 70 -2.00 -17.59 13.47
N GLY A 71 -1.95 -17.28 12.18
CA GLY A 71 -2.80 -17.88 11.15
C GLY A 71 -4.20 -17.25 11.04
N ARG A 72 -4.58 -16.34 11.94
CA ARG A 72 -5.91 -15.74 11.97
C ARG A 72 -5.99 -14.49 11.11
N GLU A 73 -7.19 -14.14 10.63
CA GLU A 73 -7.42 -12.83 10.04
C GLU A 73 -7.52 -11.77 11.15
N PRO A 74 -6.80 -10.63 11.06
CA PRO A 74 -6.87 -9.60 12.09
C PRO A 74 -8.24 -8.94 12.22
N ASP A 75 -8.68 -8.72 13.46
CA ASP A 75 -10.02 -8.15 13.74
C ASP A 75 -10.21 -6.78 13.10
N LEU A 76 -9.15 -5.95 13.11
CA LEU A 76 -9.17 -4.63 12.48
C LEU A 76 -9.37 -4.73 10.96
N LEU A 77 -8.78 -5.73 10.31
CA LEU A 77 -8.96 -5.94 8.88
C LEU A 77 -10.40 -6.36 8.58
N VAL A 78 -10.95 -7.30 9.35
CA VAL A 78 -12.35 -7.72 9.25
C VAL A 78 -13.29 -6.53 9.44
N GLN A 79 -13.05 -5.71 10.46
CA GLN A 79 -13.84 -4.51 10.73
C GLN A 79 -13.81 -3.52 9.56
N LEU A 80 -12.62 -3.17 9.06
CA LEU A 80 -12.45 -2.21 7.96
C LEU A 80 -13.08 -2.72 6.67
N ARG A 81 -12.90 -4.01 6.36
CA ARG A 81 -13.48 -4.66 5.19
C ARG A 81 -15.00 -4.68 5.27
N SER A 82 -15.57 -4.99 6.43
CA SER A 82 -17.02 -5.07 6.63
C SER A 82 -17.70 -3.69 6.62
N ALA A 83 -16.98 -2.65 7.03
CA ALA A 83 -17.44 -1.27 6.97
C ALA A 83 -17.26 -0.62 5.58
N ALA A 84 -16.55 -1.27 4.65
CA ALA A 84 -16.29 -0.71 3.34
C ALA A 84 -17.57 -0.66 2.51
N THR A 85 -18.05 0.55 2.23
CA THR A 85 -19.22 0.75 1.37
C THR A 85 -18.85 0.75 -0.10
N ASP A 86 -19.87 0.64 -0.94
CA ASP A 86 -19.72 1.02 -2.32
C ASP A 86 -19.40 2.53 -2.43
N LEU A 87 -18.47 2.89 -3.31
CA LEU A 87 -18.10 4.27 -3.61
C LEU A 87 -19.02 4.90 -4.68
N GLY A 88 -20.00 4.12 -5.19
CA GLY A 88 -20.90 4.51 -6.27
C GLY A 88 -20.25 4.35 -7.64
N GLY A 89 -20.89 4.96 -8.64
CA GLY A 89 -20.45 4.92 -10.04
C GLY A 89 -20.93 3.72 -10.86
N GLY A 90 -21.50 2.67 -10.23
CA GLY A 90 -22.21 1.59 -10.90
C GLY A 90 -21.51 1.06 -12.15
N GLU A 91 -22.25 1.02 -13.27
CA GLU A 91 -21.74 0.60 -14.58
C GLU A 91 -20.62 1.47 -15.11
N ILE A 92 -20.62 2.78 -14.82
CA ILE A 92 -19.55 3.70 -15.26
C ILE A 92 -18.24 3.30 -14.61
N ARG A 93 -18.23 3.03 -13.30
CA ARG A 93 -17.03 2.58 -12.59
C ARG A 93 -16.59 1.20 -13.08
N ALA A 94 -17.53 0.29 -13.33
CA ALA A 94 -17.22 -1.03 -13.88
C ALA A 94 -16.65 -0.99 -15.31
N ALA A 95 -16.98 0.06 -16.07
CA ALA A 95 -16.46 0.29 -17.42
C ALA A 95 -15.08 0.98 -17.44
N LEU A 96 -14.56 1.42 -16.28
CA LEU A 96 -13.23 2.02 -16.21
C LEU A 96 -12.16 0.99 -16.53
N ARG A 97 -11.28 1.36 -17.46
CA ARG A 97 -10.13 0.54 -17.88
C ARG A 97 -8.83 0.95 -17.18
N GLY A 98 -8.86 2.00 -16.37
CA GLY A 98 -7.66 2.52 -15.73
C GLY A 98 -7.84 3.87 -15.09
N ASP A 99 -6.87 4.22 -14.24
CA ASP A 99 -6.78 5.51 -13.57
C ASP A 99 -5.79 6.41 -14.29
N LEU A 100 -6.16 7.68 -14.48
CA LEU A 100 -5.35 8.66 -15.21
C LEU A 100 -4.77 9.76 -14.32
N HIS A 101 -4.97 9.66 -13.02
CA HIS A 101 -4.51 10.65 -12.06
C HIS A 101 -4.20 9.98 -10.73
N LEU A 102 -2.94 9.61 -10.54
CA LEU A 102 -2.48 8.87 -9.38
C LEU A 102 -1.17 9.47 -8.87
N HIS A 103 -1.12 9.82 -7.59
CA HIS A 103 0.13 10.24 -6.96
C HIS A 103 0.61 9.10 -6.05
N SER A 104 1.88 8.74 -6.23
CA SER A 104 2.54 7.74 -5.40
C SER A 104 3.22 8.40 -4.19
N ASN A 105 3.79 7.59 -3.32
CA ASN A 105 4.65 8.07 -2.24
C ASN A 105 5.97 8.70 -2.73
N TRP A 106 6.20 8.79 -4.06
CA TRP A 106 7.28 9.58 -4.62
C TRP A 106 6.97 11.08 -4.63
N SER A 107 5.70 11.49 -4.57
CA SER A 107 5.31 12.89 -4.36
C SER A 107 4.45 13.07 -3.10
N ASP A 108 3.17 13.43 -3.22
CA ASP A 108 2.24 13.68 -2.12
C ASP A 108 1.24 12.54 -1.88
N GLY A 109 1.35 11.44 -2.63
CA GLY A 109 0.59 10.22 -2.42
C GLY A 109 1.07 9.41 -1.20
N SER A 110 0.26 8.43 -0.79
CA SER A 110 0.54 7.60 0.39
C SER A 110 0.93 6.15 0.07
N ALA A 111 0.80 5.72 -1.19
CA ALA A 111 0.99 4.34 -1.61
C ALA A 111 2.24 4.16 -2.49
N PRO A 112 3.01 3.08 -2.33
CA PRO A 112 4.09 2.72 -3.24
C PRO A 112 3.55 2.24 -4.59
N ILE A 113 4.36 2.38 -5.64
CA ILE A 113 4.00 2.06 -7.04
C ILE A 113 3.59 0.58 -7.17
N GLU A 114 4.31 -0.29 -6.47
CA GLU A 114 4.08 -1.74 -6.38
C GLU A 114 2.62 -2.04 -5.96
N GLU A 115 2.14 -1.37 -4.91
CA GLU A 115 0.77 -1.54 -4.40
C GLU A 115 -0.26 -0.96 -5.38
N MET A 116 0.06 0.16 -6.03
CA MET A 116 -0.83 0.80 -6.98
C MET A 116 -1.06 -0.08 -8.21
N ILE A 117 0.01 -0.68 -8.75
CA ILE A 117 -0.07 -1.61 -9.88
C ILE A 117 -0.86 -2.87 -9.49
N ALA A 118 -0.57 -3.46 -8.32
CA ALA A 118 -1.30 -4.63 -7.82
C ALA A 118 -2.79 -4.32 -7.58
N THR A 119 -3.10 -3.12 -7.11
CA THR A 119 -4.48 -2.65 -6.93
C THR A 119 -5.18 -2.47 -8.26
N ALA A 120 -4.54 -1.82 -9.24
CA ALA A 120 -5.08 -1.67 -10.59
C ALA A 120 -5.38 -3.04 -11.22
N GLN A 121 -4.50 -4.02 -11.04
CA GLN A 121 -4.74 -5.40 -11.50
C GLN A 121 -5.96 -6.04 -10.82
N THR A 122 -6.10 -5.86 -9.51
CA THR A 122 -7.25 -6.37 -8.74
C THR A 122 -8.57 -5.72 -9.16
N LEU A 123 -8.52 -4.46 -9.59
CA LEU A 123 -9.68 -3.73 -10.12
C LEU A 123 -10.01 -4.09 -11.58
N GLY A 124 -9.18 -4.89 -12.25
CA GLY A 124 -9.35 -5.23 -13.66
C GLY A 124 -8.96 -4.09 -14.61
N HIS A 125 -8.22 -3.09 -14.11
CA HIS A 125 -7.70 -2.02 -14.95
C HIS A 125 -6.61 -2.55 -15.89
N GLU A 126 -6.66 -2.12 -17.13
CA GLU A 126 -5.65 -2.41 -18.15
C GLU A 126 -4.45 -1.46 -18.09
N TYR A 127 -4.63 -0.27 -17.51
CA TYR A 127 -3.59 0.75 -17.42
C TYR A 127 -3.71 1.62 -16.18
N CYS A 128 -2.60 2.30 -15.84
CA CYS A 128 -2.57 3.35 -14.84
C CYS A 128 -1.60 4.48 -15.25
N ALA A 129 -1.90 5.73 -14.90
CA ALA A 129 -0.97 6.85 -15.09
C ALA A 129 -0.58 7.43 -13.73
N LEU A 130 0.70 7.34 -13.40
CA LEU A 130 1.29 8.10 -12.31
C LEU A 130 1.44 9.54 -12.78
N THR A 131 0.91 10.46 -12.00
CA THR A 131 0.92 11.90 -12.28
C THR A 131 1.59 12.65 -11.14
N ASP A 132 2.67 12.07 -10.61
CA ASP A 132 3.43 12.64 -9.49
C ASP A 132 3.94 14.05 -9.82
N HIS A 133 3.98 14.91 -8.80
CA HIS A 133 4.23 16.33 -9.01
C HIS A 133 5.62 16.64 -9.56
N SER A 134 5.70 17.69 -10.38
CA SER A 134 6.97 18.29 -10.79
C SER A 134 7.60 19.12 -9.64
N PRO A 135 8.91 19.44 -9.69
CA PRO A 135 9.61 20.17 -8.63
C PRO A 135 9.08 21.57 -8.33
N ARG A 136 8.33 22.16 -9.27
CA ARG A 136 7.85 23.55 -9.16
C ARG A 136 6.78 23.74 -8.08
N LEU A 137 6.20 22.65 -7.56
CA LEU A 137 5.27 22.68 -6.44
C LEU A 137 5.99 22.23 -5.16
N THR A 138 6.62 23.18 -4.46
CA THR A 138 7.52 22.90 -3.31
C THR A 138 6.85 22.13 -2.16
N ILE A 139 5.53 22.26 -2.02
CA ILE A 139 4.75 21.61 -0.94
C ILE A 139 4.58 20.10 -1.19
N ALA A 140 4.63 19.65 -2.44
CA ALA A 140 4.27 18.28 -2.83
C ALA A 140 5.47 17.34 -3.03
N ASN A 141 6.67 17.73 -2.57
CA ASN A 141 7.89 16.93 -2.72
C ASN A 141 8.13 16.44 -4.16
N GLY A 142 7.87 17.30 -5.14
CA GLY A 142 7.88 16.95 -6.56
C GLY A 142 9.20 16.33 -7.04
N LEU A 143 9.13 15.51 -8.08
CA LEU A 143 10.24 14.71 -8.56
C LEU A 143 11.20 15.55 -9.39
N SER A 144 12.46 15.63 -8.97
CA SER A 144 13.53 16.11 -9.85
C SER A 144 13.61 15.24 -11.11
N PRO A 145 14.20 15.73 -12.21
CA PRO A 145 14.40 14.92 -13.41
C PRO A 145 15.11 13.59 -13.15
N GLU A 146 16.03 13.54 -12.19
CA GLU A 146 16.75 12.33 -11.79
C GLU A 146 15.85 11.35 -11.01
N ARG A 147 14.95 11.87 -10.17
CA ARG A 147 13.94 11.06 -9.49
C ARG A 147 12.93 10.50 -10.48
N LEU A 148 12.46 11.31 -11.43
CA LEU A 148 11.55 10.86 -12.48
C LEU A 148 12.16 9.71 -13.31
N ARG A 149 13.42 9.81 -13.73
CA ARG A 149 14.09 8.72 -14.47
C ARG A 149 14.12 7.41 -13.68
N ARG A 150 14.45 7.47 -12.38
CA ARG A 150 14.42 6.30 -11.50
C ARG A 150 13.01 5.72 -11.35
N GLN A 151 12.00 6.58 -11.30
CA GLN A 151 10.61 6.13 -11.26
C GLN A 151 10.24 5.38 -12.53
N LEU A 152 10.63 5.88 -13.70
CA LEU A 152 10.42 5.21 -14.98
C LEU A 152 11.13 3.85 -15.04
N GLU A 153 12.32 3.71 -14.46
CA GLU A 153 13.02 2.41 -14.33
C GLU A 153 12.23 1.43 -13.45
N VAL A 154 11.69 1.89 -12.32
CA VAL A 154 10.82 1.08 -11.45
C VAL A 154 9.58 0.62 -12.22
N ILE A 155 8.90 1.52 -12.93
CA ILE A 155 7.71 1.20 -13.74
C ILE A 155 8.06 0.20 -14.85
N ALA A 156 9.18 0.38 -15.54
CA ALA A 156 9.63 -0.51 -16.61
C ALA A 156 9.99 -1.91 -16.11
N GLY A 157 10.28 -2.08 -14.81
CA GLY A 157 10.49 -3.37 -14.17
C GLY A 157 9.22 -4.23 -14.10
N TYR A 158 8.03 -3.66 -14.30
CA TYR A 158 6.77 -4.42 -14.30
C TYR A 158 6.46 -4.99 -15.69
N GLY A 159 6.29 -6.31 -15.75
CA GLY A 159 6.07 -7.06 -16.99
C GLY A 159 4.66 -6.95 -17.57
N SER A 160 4.45 -7.60 -18.72
CA SER A 160 3.19 -7.58 -19.49
C SER A 160 1.98 -8.24 -18.82
N SER A 161 2.19 -8.98 -17.73
CA SER A 161 1.12 -9.55 -16.90
C SER A 161 0.48 -8.54 -15.94
N SER A 162 1.06 -7.34 -15.84
CA SER A 162 0.56 -6.23 -15.03
C SER A 162 -0.13 -5.18 -15.92
N PRO A 163 -1.03 -4.35 -15.37
CA PRO A 163 -1.55 -3.18 -16.07
C PRO A 163 -0.41 -2.32 -16.62
N ARG A 164 -0.59 -1.78 -17.83
CA ARG A 164 0.39 -0.87 -18.44
C ARG A 164 0.43 0.42 -17.64
N CYS A 165 1.54 0.72 -16.98
CA CYS A 165 1.70 1.96 -16.23
C CYS A 165 2.72 2.89 -16.86
N ALA A 166 2.45 4.18 -16.79
CA ALA A 166 3.30 5.26 -17.28
C ALA A 166 3.38 6.39 -16.25
N SER A 167 4.40 7.25 -16.36
CA SER A 167 4.58 8.46 -15.56
C SER A 167 4.90 9.67 -16.41
#